data_AF-A0A943IWE8-F1
#
_entry.id   AF-A0A943IWE8-F1
#
_cell.length_a   1.000
_cell.length_b   1.000
_cell.length_c   1.000
_cell.angle_alpha   90.00
_cell.angle_beta   90.00
_cell.angle_gamma   90.00
#
_symmetry.space_group_name_H-M   'P 1'
#
loop_
_entity.id
_entity.type
_entity.pdbx_description
1 polymer ?
#
loop_
_entity_poly.entity_id
_entity_poly.type
_entity_poly.pdbx_seq_one_letter_code
_entity_poly.pdbx_strand_id
1 'polypeptide(L)'
;MKKIDQKGFTLIELLAVIVILAILMITAIPAVTNSIAKSRKDTFATNAKNIINAVRTSMASGDVKVGTTAGSDECSYPATGAKVAVVLTKANLTSLLERGGDKSSFGRAYAETGSNAVKPAGYVVIENSNDKFSYSISLVDAGGNGIATPVVESAITGSTVKLGNQTLSLLSTGYTLCYIN
;
A
#
# COMPACT_ATOMS: atom_id res chain seq x y z
N MET A 1 -55.68 32.99 20.18
CA MET A 1 -54.72 31.90 20.44
C MET A 1 -54.72 30.96 19.24
N LYS A 2 -53.57 30.74 18.59
CA LYS A 2 -53.48 29.96 17.35
C LYS A 2 -53.37 28.48 17.73
N LYS A 3 -54.38 27.68 17.40
CA LYS A 3 -54.43 26.24 17.68
C LYS A 3 -53.48 25.55 16.68
N ILE A 4 -52.47 24.85 17.19
CA ILE A 4 -51.52 24.10 16.37
C ILE A 4 -52.06 22.68 16.28
N ASP A 5 -52.57 22.28 15.12
CA ASP A 5 -53.00 20.90 14.87
C ASP A 5 -51.76 19.99 14.78
N GLN A 6 -51.53 19.20 15.81
CA GLN A 6 -50.53 18.14 15.80
C GLN A 6 -51.17 16.87 15.23
N LYS A 7 -51.15 16.72 13.90
CA LYS A 7 -51.42 15.41 13.28
C LYS A 7 -50.24 14.50 13.58
N GLY A 8 -50.42 13.57 14.52
CA GLY A 8 -49.44 12.55 14.85
C GLY A 8 -49.26 11.56 13.69
N PHE A 9 -48.01 11.20 13.40
CA PHE A 9 -47.66 10.15 12.45
C PHE A 9 -48.31 8.82 12.90
N THR A 10 -48.90 8.08 11.96
CA THR A 10 -49.47 6.78 12.29
C THR A 10 -48.38 5.70 12.30
N LEU A 11 -48.51 4.69 13.17
CA LEU A 11 -47.53 3.60 13.25
C LEU A 11 -47.42 2.82 11.93
N ILE A 12 -48.51 2.73 11.16
CA ILE A 12 -48.53 2.01 9.89
C ILE A 12 -47.68 2.72 8.81
N GLU A 13 -47.68 4.05 8.79
CA GLU A 13 -46.84 4.83 7.86
C GLU A 13 -45.36 4.64 8.17
N LEU A 14 -44.98 4.65 9.45
CA LEU A 14 -43.61 4.36 9.85
C LEU A 14 -43.23 2.90 9.54
N LEU A 15 -44.16 1.96 9.74
CA LEU A 15 -43.92 0.54 9.46
C LEU A 15 -43.67 0.28 7.97
N ALA A 16 -44.44 0.90 7.08
CA ALA A 16 -44.24 0.77 5.64
C ALA A 16 -42.84 1.25 5.20
N VAL A 17 -42.37 2.36 5.76
CA VAL A 17 -41.06 2.94 5.42
C VAL A 17 -39.91 2.05 5.88
N ILE A 18 -39.95 1.53 7.11
CA ILE A 18 -38.87 0.66 7.62
C ILE A 18 -38.76 -0.64 6.82
N VAL A 19 -39.87 -1.20 6.33
CA VAL A 19 -39.88 -2.42 5.50
C VAL A 19 -39.16 -2.16 4.18
N ILE A 20 -39.45 -1.04 3.51
CA ILE A 20 -38.78 -0.67 2.26
C ILE A 20 -37.28 -0.43 2.50
N LEU A 21 -36.92 0.32 3.55
CA LEU A 21 -35.52 0.57 3.91
C LEU A 21 -34.75 -0.73 4.21
N ALA A 22 -35.39 -1.70 4.86
CA ALA A 22 -34.78 -3.00 5.14
C ALA A 22 -34.42 -3.76 3.85
N ILE A 23 -35.33 -3.79 2.87
CA ILE A 23 -35.08 -4.43 1.57
C ILE A 23 -33.93 -3.73 0.82
N LEU A 24 -33.92 -2.39 0.82
CA LEU A 24 -32.85 -1.62 0.20
C LEU A 24 -31.49 -1.89 0.85
N MET A 25 -31.43 -1.96 2.19
CA MET A 25 -30.18 -2.23 2.90
C MET A 25 -29.59 -3.61 2.58
N ILE A 26 -30.42 -4.64 2.45
CA ILE A 26 -29.96 -6.01 2.12
C ILE A 26 -29.16 -6.02 0.81
N THR A 27 -29.61 -5.29 -0.20
CA THR A 27 -28.92 -5.21 -1.50
C THR A 27 -27.75 -4.21 -1.50
N ALA A 28 -27.87 -3.12 -0.74
CA ALA A 28 -26.86 -2.06 -0.70
C ALA A 28 -25.58 -2.47 0.05
N ILE A 29 -25.70 -3.21 1.16
CA ILE A 29 -24.55 -3.59 2.01
C ILE A 29 -23.44 -4.30 1.22
N PRO A 30 -23.69 -5.40 0.46
CA PRO A 30 -22.62 -6.08 -0.28
C PRO A 30 -22.01 -5.22 -1.38
N ALA A 31 -22.78 -4.34 -2.02
CA ALA A 31 -22.28 -3.43 -3.03
C ALA A 31 -21.33 -2.38 -2.43
N VAL A 32 -21.72 -1.79 -1.29
CA VAL A 32 -20.92 -0.81 -0.57
C VAL A 32 -19.63 -1.43 -0.03
N THR A 33 -19.69 -2.62 0.56
CA THR A 33 -18.49 -3.31 1.08
C THR A 33 -17.49 -3.64 -0.04
N ASN A 34 -17.97 -4.12 -1.19
CA ASN A 34 -17.11 -4.37 -2.36
C ASN A 34 -16.50 -3.08 -2.92
N SER A 35 -17.27 -1.99 -2.98
CA SER A 35 -16.78 -0.69 -3.44
C SER A 35 -15.69 -0.13 -2.51
N ILE A 36 -15.87 -0.26 -1.19
CA ILE A 36 -14.85 0.11 -0.20
C ILE A 36 -13.61 -0.76 -0.35
N ALA A 37 -13.76 -2.08 -0.50
CA ALA A 37 -12.62 -2.98 -0.69
C ALA A 37 -11.82 -2.64 -1.95
N LYS A 38 -12.50 -2.34 -3.07
CA LYS A 38 -11.87 -1.88 -4.31
C LYS A 38 -11.16 -0.54 -4.10
N SER A 39 -11.81 0.43 -3.47
CA SER A 39 -11.22 1.76 -3.19
C SER A 39 -9.97 1.66 -2.33
N ARG A 40 -9.95 0.77 -1.33
CA ARG A 40 -8.77 0.50 -0.50
C ARG A 40 -7.64 -0.13 -1.30
N LYS A 41 -7.94 -1.08 -2.19
CA LYS A 41 -6.95 -1.69 -3.10
C LYS A 41 -6.37 -0.67 -4.07
N ASP A 42 -7.21 0.17 -4.67
CA ASP A 42 -6.77 1.23 -5.58
C ASP A 42 -5.91 2.27 -4.84
N THR A 43 -6.30 2.64 -3.61
CA THR A 43 -5.49 3.50 -2.74
C THR A 43 -4.13 2.87 -2.42
N PHE A 44 -4.10 1.56 -2.12
CA PHE A 44 -2.85 0.84 -1.87
C PHE A 44 -1.94 0.86 -3.11
N ALA A 45 -2.51 0.62 -4.29
CA ALA A 45 -1.80 0.67 -5.57
C ALA A 45 -1.22 2.06 -5.84
N THR A 46 -1.98 3.13 -5.58
CA THR A 46 -1.48 4.51 -5.70
C THR A 46 -0.37 4.79 -4.69
N ASN A 47 -0.54 4.40 -3.41
CA ASN A 47 0.51 4.56 -2.40
C ASN A 47 1.79 3.83 -2.79
N ALA A 48 1.68 2.63 -3.35
CA ALA A 48 2.83 1.86 -3.84
C ALA A 48 3.58 2.61 -4.96
N LYS A 49 2.86 3.24 -5.90
CA LYS A 49 3.46 4.10 -6.93
C LYS A 49 4.10 5.36 -6.34
N ASN A 50 3.46 5.98 -5.35
CA ASN A 50 4.02 7.13 -4.66
C ASN A 50 5.31 6.78 -3.92
N ILE A 51 5.39 5.59 -3.29
CA ILE A 51 6.62 5.09 -2.68
C ILE A 51 7.72 4.89 -3.74
N ILE A 52 7.38 4.32 -4.90
CA ILE A 52 8.35 4.19 -6.02
C ILE A 52 8.89 5.56 -6.41
N ASN A 53 8.01 6.57 -6.57
CA ASN A 53 8.42 7.93 -6.90
C ASN A 53 9.29 8.56 -5.81
N ALA A 54 8.95 8.36 -4.54
CA ALA A 54 9.74 8.84 -3.42
C ALA A 54 11.14 8.20 -3.41
N VAL A 55 11.23 6.88 -3.61
CA VAL A 55 12.51 6.17 -3.74
C VAL A 55 13.31 6.66 -4.94
N ARG A 56 12.66 6.90 -6.09
CA ARG A 56 13.31 7.46 -7.28
C ARG A 56 13.95 8.82 -6.95
N THR A 57 13.24 9.68 -6.23
CA THR A 57 13.76 10.98 -5.78
C THR A 57 14.90 10.80 -4.78
N SER A 58 14.75 9.94 -3.77
CA SER A 58 15.81 9.66 -2.78
C SER A 58 17.08 9.08 -3.39
N MET A 59 16.95 8.25 -4.44
CA MET A 59 18.11 7.75 -5.18
C MET A 59 18.77 8.83 -6.02
N ALA A 60 18.00 9.77 -6.55
CA ALA A 60 18.56 10.91 -7.29
C ALA A 60 19.23 11.95 -6.37
N SER A 61 18.78 12.09 -5.12
CA SER A 61 19.38 13.00 -4.12
C SER A 61 20.57 12.41 -3.36
N GLY A 62 20.85 11.11 -3.49
CA GLY A 62 21.95 10.44 -2.77
C GLY A 62 21.63 10.04 -1.32
N ASP A 63 20.35 10.12 -0.94
CA ASP A 63 19.85 9.78 0.41
C ASP A 63 19.75 8.26 0.66
N VAL A 64 19.99 7.46 -0.39
CA VAL A 64 19.99 6.00 -0.31
C VAL A 64 21.43 5.49 -0.26
N LYS A 65 21.74 4.65 0.73
CA LYS A 65 23.09 4.10 0.97
C LYS A 65 23.13 2.59 0.75
N VAL A 66 24.31 2.05 0.45
CA VAL A 66 24.52 0.59 0.35
C VAL A 66 24.79 0.00 1.73
N GLY A 67 24.16 -1.14 2.05
CA GLY A 67 24.39 -1.88 3.31
C GLY A 67 23.49 -1.50 4.48
N THR A 68 23.40 -2.38 5.49
CA THR A 68 22.37 -2.38 6.55
C THR A 68 22.45 -1.24 7.57
N THR A 69 23.49 -0.42 7.51
CA THR A 69 23.78 0.59 8.53
C THR A 69 24.62 1.66 7.89
N ALA A 70 24.12 2.90 7.80
CA ALA A 70 24.86 4.13 7.54
C ALA A 70 26.17 3.94 6.74
N GLY A 71 26.09 3.23 5.60
CA GLY A 71 27.25 3.01 4.75
C GLY A 71 27.70 4.36 4.22
N SER A 72 29.01 4.58 4.12
CA SER A 72 29.57 5.76 3.47
C SER A 72 29.21 5.80 1.98
N ASP A 73 28.93 4.64 1.40
CA ASP A 73 28.81 4.47 -0.04
C ASP A 73 27.38 4.72 -0.49
N GLU A 74 27.23 5.67 -1.40
CA GLU A 74 25.96 5.98 -2.05
C GLU A 74 25.46 4.78 -2.86
N CYS A 75 24.16 4.51 -2.78
CA CYS A 75 23.53 3.52 -3.64
C CYS A 75 23.46 4.04 -5.06
N SER A 76 24.15 3.38 -5.97
CA SER A 76 24.11 3.71 -7.40
C SER A 76 22.99 2.97 -8.13
N TYR A 77 22.57 3.53 -9.26
CA TYR A 77 21.66 2.86 -10.18
C TYR A 77 22.30 1.57 -10.75
N PRO A 78 21.52 0.51 -10.98
CA PRO A 78 22.06 -0.74 -11.50
C PRO A 78 22.64 -0.56 -12.91
N ALA A 79 23.82 -1.16 -13.14
CA ALA A 79 24.32 -1.38 -14.49
C ALA A 79 23.38 -2.30 -15.29
N THR A 80 23.48 -2.28 -16.61
CA THR A 80 22.65 -3.13 -17.50
C THR A 80 22.76 -4.61 -17.11
N GLY A 81 21.62 -5.25 -16.84
CA GLY A 81 21.53 -6.64 -16.38
C GLY A 81 21.68 -6.86 -14.87
N ALA A 82 22.00 -5.81 -14.10
CA ALA A 82 22.05 -5.85 -12.64
C ALA A 82 20.72 -5.41 -12.01
N LYS A 83 20.54 -5.76 -10.73
CA LYS A 83 19.35 -5.43 -9.94
C LYS A 83 19.75 -4.80 -8.61
N VAL A 84 19.11 -3.68 -8.28
CA VAL A 84 19.24 -3.02 -6.98
C VAL A 84 17.90 -3.10 -6.27
N ALA A 85 17.91 -3.38 -4.98
CA ALA A 85 16.72 -3.39 -4.16
C ALA A 85 16.87 -2.40 -3.00
N VAL A 86 16.04 -1.37 -3.02
CA VAL A 86 15.89 -0.44 -1.91
C VAL A 86 14.94 -1.06 -0.89
N VAL A 87 15.48 -1.32 0.29
CA VAL A 87 14.77 -1.89 1.42
C VAL A 87 13.91 -0.80 2.06
N LEU A 88 12.61 -1.04 2.11
CA LEU A 88 11.66 -0.18 2.82
C LEU A 88 11.51 -0.71 4.24
N THR A 89 11.80 0.12 5.23
CA THR A 89 11.50 -0.19 6.64
C THR A 89 10.23 0.51 7.08
N LYS A 90 9.63 0.08 8.19
CA LYS A 90 8.49 0.80 8.77
C LYS A 90 8.82 2.26 9.10
N ALA A 91 10.06 2.53 9.51
CA ALA A 91 10.52 3.89 9.82
C ALA A 91 10.65 4.77 8.57
N ASN A 92 11.14 4.25 7.45
CA ASN A 92 11.22 5.06 6.22
C ASN A 92 9.83 5.25 5.58
N LEU A 93 8.89 4.31 5.76
CA LEU A 93 7.56 4.44 5.17
C LEU A 93 6.76 5.64 5.72
N THR A 94 7.04 6.10 6.94
CA THR A 94 6.37 7.29 7.50
C THR A 94 6.82 8.58 6.84
N SER A 95 8.07 8.66 6.37
CA SER A 95 8.58 9.83 5.64
C SER A 95 8.29 9.77 4.14
N LEU A 96 8.22 8.57 3.56
CA LEU A 96 7.95 8.37 2.13
C LEU A 96 6.46 8.48 1.76
N LEU A 97 5.56 8.31 2.72
CA LEU A 97 4.11 8.41 2.51
C LEU A 97 3.61 9.77 2.99
N GLU A 98 3.07 10.59 2.08
CA GLU A 98 2.58 11.96 2.34
C GLU A 98 1.50 12.07 3.44
N ARG A 99 0.90 10.95 3.86
CA ARG A 99 -0.09 10.89 4.95
C ARG A 99 0.45 10.35 6.27
N GLY A 100 1.78 10.31 6.46
CA GLY A 100 2.42 9.96 7.74
C GLY A 100 2.03 8.59 8.28
N GLY A 101 1.70 7.65 7.39
CA GLY A 101 1.04 6.42 7.76
C GLY A 101 2.02 5.27 7.94
N ASP A 102 2.22 4.86 9.19
CA ASP A 102 2.78 3.54 9.52
C ASP A 102 1.85 2.38 9.08
N LYS A 103 0.69 2.71 8.51
CA LYS A 103 -0.42 1.83 8.13
C LYS A 103 -0.75 1.86 6.65
N SER A 104 -1.23 0.72 6.16
CA SER A 104 -1.81 0.55 4.83
C SER A 104 -3.21 1.18 4.72
N SER A 105 -3.75 1.25 3.51
CA SER A 105 -5.15 1.63 3.26
C SER A 105 -6.18 0.70 3.90
N PHE A 106 -5.75 -0.45 4.44
CA PHE A 106 -6.58 -1.38 5.21
C PHE A 106 -6.53 -1.11 6.72
N GLY A 107 -5.79 -0.10 7.16
CA GLY A 107 -5.71 0.35 8.55
C GLY A 107 -4.76 -0.48 9.43
N ARG A 108 -3.95 -1.36 8.82
CA ARG A 108 -2.98 -2.20 9.53
C ARG A 108 -1.56 -1.72 9.25
N ALA A 109 -0.67 -1.86 10.23
CA ALA A 109 0.73 -1.51 10.05
C ALA A 109 1.38 -2.36 8.95
N TYR A 110 2.40 -1.85 8.28
CA TYR A 110 3.18 -2.67 7.34
C TYR A 110 3.91 -3.82 8.06
N ALA A 111 3.98 -4.99 7.42
CA ALA A 111 4.55 -6.20 8.01
C ALA A 111 6.07 -6.22 7.83
N GLU A 112 6.79 -6.17 8.94
CA GLU A 112 8.24 -6.37 8.96
C GLU A 112 8.57 -7.87 8.91
N THR A 113 9.39 -8.28 7.93
CA THR A 113 9.75 -9.67 7.68
C THR A 113 11.24 -9.91 7.89
N GLY A 114 11.63 -11.08 8.37
CA GLY A 114 13.04 -11.51 8.47
C GLY A 114 13.71 -11.29 9.83
N SER A 115 14.88 -11.90 9.95
CA SER A 115 15.70 -11.94 11.18
C SER A 115 16.94 -11.05 11.14
N ASN A 116 17.10 -10.26 10.08
CA ASN A 116 18.20 -9.32 9.94
C ASN A 116 18.04 -8.13 10.90
N ALA A 117 19.16 -7.44 11.18
CA ALA A 117 19.17 -6.23 12.03
C ALA A 117 18.21 -5.15 11.50
N VAL A 118 18.08 -5.03 10.17
CA VAL A 118 17.06 -4.21 9.52
C VAL A 118 15.95 -5.13 9.00
N LYS A 119 14.73 -4.93 9.51
CA LYS A 119 13.56 -5.73 9.12
C LYS A 119 12.81 -5.06 7.96
N PRO A 120 12.82 -5.64 6.76
CA PRO A 120 12.09 -5.11 5.61
C PRO A 120 10.57 -5.17 5.82
N ALA A 121 9.92 -4.02 5.65
CA ALA A 121 8.48 -3.91 5.45
C ALA A 121 8.08 -4.09 3.96
N GLY A 122 9.02 -3.83 3.06
CA GLY A 122 8.87 -3.97 1.62
C GLY A 122 10.17 -3.74 0.87
N TYR A 123 10.10 -3.81 -0.45
CA TYR A 123 11.23 -3.56 -1.34
C TYR A 123 10.77 -2.79 -2.56
N VAL A 124 11.57 -1.81 -2.99
CA VAL A 124 11.52 -1.26 -4.35
C VAL A 124 12.71 -1.82 -5.11
N VAL A 125 12.44 -2.58 -6.16
CA VAL A 125 13.45 -3.18 -7.02
C VAL A 125 13.59 -2.31 -8.26
N ILE A 126 14.83 -2.00 -8.60
CA ILE A 126 15.22 -1.28 -9.81
C ILE A 126 16.02 -2.24 -10.66
N GLU A 127 15.59 -2.41 -11.90
CA GLU A 127 16.28 -3.22 -12.90
C GLU A 127 16.63 -2.34 -14.10
N ASN A 128 17.84 -2.47 -14.63
CA ASN A 128 18.24 -1.79 -15.85
C ASN A 128 18.27 -2.79 -17.00
N SER A 129 17.43 -2.55 -18.01
CA SER A 129 17.44 -3.28 -19.27
C SER A 129 17.64 -2.31 -20.42
N ASN A 130 18.81 -2.38 -21.06
CA ASN A 130 19.20 -1.51 -22.19
C ASN A 130 19.04 -0.01 -21.88
N ASP A 131 19.63 0.44 -20.77
CA ASP A 131 19.59 1.83 -20.28
C ASP A 131 18.19 2.35 -19.91
N LYS A 132 17.23 1.44 -19.80
CA LYS A 132 15.88 1.75 -19.31
C LYS A 132 15.67 1.15 -17.93
N PHE A 133 15.43 2.01 -16.94
CA PHE A 133 15.12 1.60 -15.59
C PHE A 133 13.66 1.18 -15.45
N SER A 134 13.44 -0.03 -14.95
CA SER A 134 12.13 -0.53 -14.53
C SER A 134 12.08 -0.56 -13.00
N TYR A 135 10.99 -0.03 -12.44
CA TYR A 135 10.74 -0.03 -11.01
C TYR A 135 9.66 -1.05 -10.69
N SER A 136 9.91 -1.88 -9.69
CA SER A 136 8.94 -2.82 -9.15
C SER A 136 8.83 -2.65 -7.64
N ILE A 137 7.67 -2.94 -7.06
CA ILE A 137 7.48 -2.86 -5.60
C ILE A 137 6.81 -4.11 -5.06
N SER A 138 7.24 -4.50 -3.87
CA SER A 138 6.58 -5.48 -3.00
C SER A 138 6.40 -4.86 -1.63
N LEU A 139 5.19 -4.93 -1.10
CA LEU A 139 4.80 -4.31 0.16
C LEU A 139 3.58 -5.04 0.71
N VAL A 140 3.64 -5.48 1.97
CA VAL A 140 2.56 -6.24 2.61
C VAL A 140 2.29 -5.67 4.00
N ASP A 141 1.03 -5.65 4.41
CA ASP A 141 0.63 -5.27 5.77
C ASP A 141 0.55 -6.44 6.74
N ALA A 142 0.47 -6.15 8.04
CA ALA A 142 0.39 -7.14 9.11
C ALA A 142 -0.90 -7.97 9.10
N GLY A 143 -1.86 -7.68 8.22
CA GLY A 143 -3.01 -8.54 7.94
C GLY A 143 -2.82 -9.44 6.73
N GLY A 144 -1.63 -9.42 6.12
CA GLY A 144 -1.36 -10.12 4.87
C GLY A 144 -2.08 -9.51 3.68
N ASN A 145 -2.34 -8.20 3.66
CA ASN A 145 -2.87 -7.51 2.49
C ASN A 145 -1.74 -6.75 1.79
N GLY A 146 -1.68 -6.82 0.47
CA GLY A 146 -0.70 -6.08 -0.32
C GLY A 146 -0.20 -6.83 -1.55
N ILE A 147 1.02 -6.50 -1.93
CA ILE A 147 1.76 -7.02 -3.07
C ILE A 147 2.95 -7.83 -2.54
N ALA A 148 2.82 -9.16 -2.49
CA ALA A 148 3.83 -10.04 -1.89
C ALA A 148 5.09 -10.19 -2.73
N THR A 149 4.92 -10.29 -4.05
CA THR A 149 6.00 -10.43 -5.03
C THR A 149 6.19 -9.11 -5.77
N PRO A 150 7.42 -8.71 -6.13
CA PRO A 150 7.65 -7.46 -6.85
C PRO A 150 6.80 -7.37 -8.13
N VAL A 151 6.04 -6.29 -8.25
CA VAL A 151 5.23 -5.98 -9.44
C VAL A 151 5.74 -4.68 -10.07
N VAL A 152 5.99 -4.70 -11.38
CA VAL A 152 6.44 -3.54 -12.15
C VAL A 152 5.42 -2.38 -12.07
N GLU A 153 5.91 -1.15 -11.98
CA GLU A 153 5.13 0.08 -11.77
C GLU A 153 3.94 0.20 -12.72
N SER A 154 4.16 -0.13 -14.00
CA SER A 154 3.14 -0.09 -15.07
C SER A 154 1.99 -1.08 -14.86
N ALA A 155 2.23 -2.19 -14.17
CA ALA A 155 1.25 -3.23 -13.90
C ALA A 155 0.52 -3.02 -12.55
N ILE A 156 0.99 -2.10 -11.69
CA ILE A 156 0.38 -1.85 -10.39
C ILE A 156 -1.02 -1.25 -10.56
N THR A 157 -2.02 -1.99 -10.10
CA THR A 157 -3.44 -1.62 -10.08
C THR A 157 -4.10 -2.23 -8.84
N GLY A 158 -5.35 -1.88 -8.52
CA GLY A 158 -6.05 -2.52 -7.41
C GLY A 158 -6.20 -4.04 -7.54
N SER A 159 -6.09 -4.63 -8.74
CA SER A 159 -6.20 -6.07 -8.95
C SER A 159 -4.94 -6.86 -8.55
N THR A 160 -3.78 -6.21 -8.57
CA THR A 160 -2.50 -6.79 -8.11
C THR A 160 -2.42 -6.85 -6.59
N VAL A 161 -3.19 -6.01 -5.89
CA VAL A 161 -3.30 -6.02 -4.43
C VAL A 161 -4.18 -7.18 -3.97
N LYS A 162 -3.55 -8.16 -3.32
CA LYS A 162 -4.22 -9.33 -2.74
C LYS A 162 -4.56 -9.08 -1.27
N LEU A 163 -5.62 -9.73 -0.79
CA LEU A 163 -6.11 -9.60 0.59
C LEU A 163 -5.91 -10.93 1.31
N GLY A 164 -5.43 -10.85 2.55
CA GLY A 164 -5.21 -11.99 3.42
C GLY A 164 -4.06 -12.91 2.99
N ASN A 165 -3.39 -13.47 4.00
CA ASN A 165 -2.36 -14.52 3.85
C ASN A 165 -1.20 -14.22 2.89
N GLN A 166 -1.00 -12.95 2.52
CA GLN A 166 0.20 -12.54 1.82
C GLN A 166 1.36 -12.43 2.79
N THR A 167 2.53 -12.90 2.40
CA THR A 167 3.79 -12.69 3.12
C THR A 167 4.77 -12.07 2.14
N LEU A 168 5.51 -11.06 2.59
CA LEU A 168 6.52 -10.42 1.77
C LEU A 168 7.53 -11.48 1.31
N SER A 169 7.73 -11.60 0.00
CA SER A 169 8.72 -12.51 -0.54
C SER A 169 10.10 -11.96 -0.21
N LEU A 170 10.93 -12.73 0.48
CA LEU A 170 12.34 -12.39 0.65
C LEU A 170 13.00 -12.37 -0.72
N LEU A 171 13.80 -11.33 -0.99
CA LEU A 171 14.55 -11.24 -2.22
C LEU A 171 15.59 -12.37 -2.26
N SER A 172 15.75 -12.99 -3.43
CA SER A 172 16.77 -14.02 -3.67
C SER A 172 18.19 -13.44 -3.64
N THR A 173 19.19 -14.29 -3.87
CA THR A 173 20.54 -13.83 -4.22
C THR A 173 20.51 -13.06 -5.55
N GLY A 174 21.41 -12.08 -5.71
CA GLY A 174 21.56 -11.29 -6.95
C GLY A 174 21.07 -9.84 -6.91
N TYR A 175 20.55 -9.37 -5.77
CA TYR A 175 20.22 -7.95 -5.56
C TYR A 175 21.29 -7.27 -4.73
N THR A 176 21.72 -6.08 -5.16
CA THR A 176 22.45 -5.16 -4.28
C THR A 176 21.43 -4.49 -3.36
N LEU A 177 21.57 -4.70 -2.05
CA LEU A 177 20.65 -4.12 -1.06
C LEU A 177 21.07 -2.71 -0.69
N CYS A 178 20.11 -1.80 -0.80
CA CYS A 178 20.25 -0.40 -0.45
C CYS A 178 19.21 0.00 0.59
N TYR A 179 19.54 0.98 1.40
CA TYR A 179 18.75 1.40 2.57
C TYR A 179 18.61 2.91 2.56
N ILE A 180 17.43 3.38 2.93
CA ILE A 180 17.12 4.81 3.04
C ILE A 180 17.55 5.24 4.45
N ASN A 181 18.37 6.28 4.52
CA ASN A 181 18.85 6.83 5.79
C ASN A 181 17.73 7.56 6.56
#